data_AF-A0A1S8FDR5-F1
#
_entry.id   AF-A0A1S8FDR5-F1
#
_cell.length_a   1.000
_cell.length_b   1.000
_cell.length_c   1.000
_cell.angle_alpha   90.00
_cell.angle_beta   90.00
_cell.angle_gamma   90.00
#
_symmetry.space_group_name_H-M   'P 1'
#
loop_
_entity.id
_entity.type
_entity.pdbx_description
1 polymer ?
#
loop_
_entity_poly.entity_id
_entity_poly.type
_entity_poly.pdbx_seq_one_letter_code
_entity_poly.pdbx_strand_id
1 'polypeptide(L)'
;MKLPLLAILLLSVVSQTVAQVAVSAEHRVQAVREEAVRIWSVQREKGNNAAILESNECRARLLKFKTTYDLEVEACLVVDYYVSFSTASFNESLSEEYRRANNIDAEKIRSDVRKRIASAYAFFKLTPAETAESASILREHVFPAVAAAASAKK
;
A
#
# COMPACT_ATOMS: atom_id res chain seq x y z
N MET A 1 -31.47 50.33 -45.14
CA MET A 1 -31.42 48.86 -45.35
C MET A 1 -30.02 48.36 -45.00
N LYS A 2 -29.96 47.22 -44.30
CA LYS A 2 -28.79 46.35 -44.00
C LYS A 2 -27.91 46.76 -42.79
N LEU A 3 -28.31 46.26 -41.62
CA LEU A 3 -27.43 45.93 -40.49
C LEU A 3 -26.55 44.73 -40.88
N PRO A 4 -25.23 44.72 -40.59
CA PRO A 4 -24.46 43.49 -40.55
C PRO A 4 -24.56 42.84 -39.17
N LEU A 5 -24.86 41.55 -39.23
CA LEU A 5 -25.05 40.58 -38.18
C LEU A 5 -23.99 40.64 -37.05
N LEU A 6 -24.52 40.50 -35.84
CA LEU A 6 -23.82 39.94 -34.69
C LEU A 6 -23.09 38.64 -35.07
N ALA A 7 -21.77 38.63 -34.99
CA ALA A 7 -20.99 37.41 -34.82
C ALA A 7 -20.77 37.22 -33.31
N ILE A 8 -21.74 36.59 -32.65
CA ILE A 8 -21.57 36.08 -31.29
C ILE A 8 -20.56 34.93 -31.40
N LEU A 9 -19.30 35.21 -31.09
CA LEU A 9 -18.31 34.21 -30.72
C LEU A 9 -18.78 33.59 -29.40
N LEU A 10 -19.57 32.52 -29.52
CA LEU A 10 -19.78 31.54 -28.47
C LEU A 10 -18.40 30.96 -28.14
N LEU A 11 -17.74 31.56 -27.16
CA LEU A 11 -16.67 30.93 -26.40
C LEU A 11 -17.29 29.71 -25.73
N SER A 12 -17.23 28.59 -26.44
CA SER A 12 -17.36 27.25 -25.87
C SER A 12 -16.25 27.12 -24.84
N VAL A 13 -16.53 27.55 -23.61
CA VAL A 13 -15.83 27.09 -22.43
C VAL A 13 -16.16 25.62 -22.35
N VAL A 14 -15.39 24.81 -23.08
CA VAL A 14 -15.33 23.37 -22.85
C VAL A 14 -14.73 23.28 -21.47
N SER A 15 -15.61 23.24 -20.46
CA SER A 15 -15.27 22.81 -19.13
C SER A 15 -14.61 21.45 -19.29
N GLN A 16 -13.28 21.44 -19.30
CA GLN A 16 -12.50 20.26 -19.04
C GLN A 16 -12.81 19.93 -17.59
N THR A 17 -13.94 19.26 -17.36
CA THR A 17 -14.13 18.40 -16.22
C THR A 17 -12.94 17.45 -16.30
N VAL A 18 -11.89 17.76 -15.54
CA VAL A 18 -10.82 16.83 -15.25
C VAL A 18 -11.55 15.63 -14.72
N ALA A 19 -11.69 14.61 -15.57
CA ALA A 19 -12.19 13.31 -15.15
C ALA A 19 -11.16 12.84 -14.13
N GLN A 20 -11.39 13.14 -12.86
CA GLN A 20 -10.85 12.36 -11.77
C GLN A 20 -11.38 10.97 -12.06
N VAL A 21 -10.56 10.17 -12.73
CA VAL A 21 -10.82 8.76 -12.94
C VAL A 21 -10.98 8.23 -11.53
N ALA A 22 -12.23 8.04 -11.11
CA ALA A 22 -12.52 7.28 -9.91
C ALA A 22 -11.89 5.93 -10.18
N VAL A 23 -10.70 5.70 -9.62
CA VAL A 23 -10.03 4.42 -9.73
C VAL A 23 -11.03 3.42 -9.16
N SER A 24 -11.50 2.50 -10.00
CA SER A 24 -12.49 1.52 -9.55
C SER A 24 -11.91 0.73 -8.38
N ALA A 25 -12.74 0.36 -7.41
CA ALA A 25 -12.33 -0.46 -6.28
C ALA A 25 -11.60 -1.74 -6.75
N GLU A 26 -12.06 -2.32 -7.87
CA GLU A 26 -11.43 -3.45 -8.56
C GLU A 26 -9.96 -3.16 -8.93
N HIS A 27 -9.68 -1.99 -9.52
CA HIS A 27 -8.34 -1.63 -9.96
C HIS A 27 -7.41 -1.37 -8.77
N ARG A 28 -7.91 -0.77 -7.68
CA ARG A 28 -7.18 -0.63 -6.42
C ARG A 28 -6.79 -2.00 -5.86
N VAL A 29 -7.77 -2.91 -5.74
CA VAL A 29 -7.57 -4.27 -5.22
C VAL A 29 -6.54 -5.03 -6.06
N GLN A 30 -6.63 -4.96 -7.38
CA GLN A 30 -5.69 -5.64 -8.27
C GLN A 30 -4.26 -5.12 -8.11
N ALA A 31 -4.05 -3.79 -8.13
CA ALA A 31 -2.72 -3.20 -7.97
C ALA A 31 -2.07 -3.59 -6.64
N VAL A 32 -2.86 -3.55 -5.56
CA VAL A 32 -2.43 -3.93 -4.21
C VAL A 32 -2.08 -5.42 -4.13
N ARG A 33 -2.89 -6.28 -4.77
CA ARG A 33 -2.66 -7.73 -4.82
C ARG A 33 -1.38 -8.08 -5.58
N GLU A 34 -1.17 -7.49 -6.75
CA GLU A 34 0.01 -7.73 -7.57
C GLU A 34 1.28 -7.36 -6.82
N GLU A 35 1.28 -6.21 -6.14
CA GLU A 35 2.47 -5.74 -5.43
C GLU A 35 2.78 -6.59 -4.19
N ALA A 36 1.76 -7.07 -3.49
CA ALA A 36 1.91 -8.06 -2.42
C ALA A 36 2.50 -9.40 -2.91
N VAL A 37 2.02 -9.92 -4.04
CA VAL A 37 2.57 -11.16 -4.62
C VAL A 37 4.01 -10.95 -5.10
N ARG A 38 4.30 -9.77 -5.65
CA ARG A 38 5.65 -9.37 -6.08
C ARG A 38 6.62 -9.35 -4.91
N ILE A 39 6.28 -8.66 -3.81
CA ILE A 39 7.17 -8.58 -2.64
C ILE A 39 7.31 -9.93 -1.93
N TRP A 40 6.26 -10.75 -1.88
CA TRP A 40 6.38 -12.13 -1.40
C TRP A 40 7.37 -12.94 -2.24
N SER A 41 7.33 -12.78 -3.56
CA SER A 41 8.27 -13.47 -4.46
C SER A 41 9.71 -13.03 -4.18
N VAL A 42 9.95 -11.73 -3.95
CA VAL A 42 11.25 -11.20 -3.51
C VAL A 42 11.68 -11.82 -2.17
N GLN A 43 10.79 -11.82 -1.18
CA GLN A 43 11.06 -12.40 0.14
C GLN A 43 11.44 -13.88 0.04
N ARG A 44 10.76 -14.64 -0.82
CA ARG A 44 11.00 -16.06 -1.04
C ARG A 44 12.31 -16.34 -1.79
N GLU A 45 12.60 -15.58 -2.83
CA GLU A 45 13.73 -15.84 -3.74
C GLU A 45 15.04 -15.23 -3.24
N LYS A 46 14.97 -14.09 -2.54
CA LYS A 46 16.12 -13.31 -2.10
C LYS A 46 16.21 -13.16 -0.57
N GLY A 47 15.22 -13.66 0.17
CA GLY A 47 15.17 -13.61 1.62
C GLY A 47 14.56 -12.32 2.19
N ASN A 48 14.32 -12.32 3.51
CA ASN A 48 13.65 -11.22 4.23
C ASN A 48 14.40 -9.88 4.10
N ASN A 49 15.74 -9.89 4.07
CA ASN A 49 16.52 -8.66 3.95
C ASN A 49 16.26 -7.91 2.64
N ALA A 50 16.06 -8.63 1.53
CA ALA A 50 15.73 -8.03 0.25
C ALA A 50 14.33 -7.39 0.28
N ALA A 51 13.35 -8.06 0.88
CA ALA A 51 12.00 -7.51 1.03
C ALA A 51 11.97 -6.27 1.95
N ILE A 52 12.77 -6.27 3.02
CA ILE A 52 12.94 -5.11 3.91
C ILE A 52 13.58 -3.93 3.15
N LEU A 53 14.60 -4.20 2.32
CA LEU A 53 15.24 -3.17 1.51
C LEU A 53 14.24 -2.52 0.55
N GLU A 54 13.48 -3.32 -0.20
CA GLU A 54 12.46 -2.78 -1.12
C GLU A 54 11.37 -2.00 -0.41
N SER A 55 10.91 -2.46 0.76
CA SER A 55 9.99 -1.69 1.60
C SER A 55 10.60 -0.34 2.01
N ASN A 56 11.85 -0.32 2.47
CA ASN A 56 12.53 0.92 2.85
C ASN A 56 12.72 1.87 1.67
N GLU A 57 13.08 1.36 0.49
CA GLU A 57 13.20 2.15 -0.74
C GLU A 57 11.86 2.75 -1.15
N CYS A 58 10.79 1.96 -1.08
CA CYS A 58 9.44 2.44 -1.32
C CYS A 58 9.08 3.60 -0.41
N ARG A 59 9.36 3.45 0.90
CA ARG A 59 9.11 4.51 1.90
C ARG A 59 9.94 5.76 1.64
N ALA A 60 11.21 5.59 1.33
CA ALA A 60 12.11 6.69 1.04
C ALA A 60 11.65 7.47 -0.20
N ARG A 61 11.13 6.79 -1.22
CA ARG A 61 10.64 7.39 -2.46
C ARG A 61 9.26 8.04 -2.31
N LEU A 62 8.32 7.37 -1.66
CA LEU A 62 6.90 7.75 -1.68
C LEU A 62 6.46 8.35 -0.35
N LEU A 63 6.62 7.64 0.76
CA LEU A 63 6.07 8.07 2.05
C LEU A 63 6.78 9.29 2.65
N LYS A 64 8.03 9.55 2.25
CA LYS A 64 8.79 10.73 2.69
C LYS A 64 8.41 12.01 1.96
N PHE A 65 7.98 11.92 0.70
CA PHE A 65 7.86 13.08 -0.20
C PHE A 65 6.44 13.33 -0.70
N LYS A 66 5.61 12.30 -0.87
CA LYS A 66 4.23 12.49 -1.28
C LYS A 66 3.38 12.99 -0.13
N THR A 67 2.57 14.01 -0.40
CA THR A 67 1.59 14.57 0.55
C THR A 67 0.16 14.14 0.26
N THR A 68 -0.05 13.44 -0.87
CA THR A 68 -1.37 13.02 -1.35
C THR A 68 -1.42 11.49 -1.37
N TYR A 69 -2.54 10.94 -0.93
CA TYR A 69 -2.83 9.52 -1.06
C TYR A 69 -3.24 9.19 -2.49
N ASP A 70 -2.45 8.36 -3.16
CA ASP A 70 -2.75 7.81 -4.49
C ASP A 70 -2.42 6.31 -4.54
N LEU A 71 -2.68 5.67 -5.68
CA LEU A 71 -2.44 4.23 -5.86
C LEU A 71 -0.98 3.82 -5.59
N GLU A 72 -0.01 4.66 -5.90
CA GLU A 72 1.39 4.33 -5.62
C GLU A 72 1.67 4.35 -4.12
N VAL A 73 1.10 5.31 -3.39
CA VAL A 73 1.17 5.36 -1.92
C VAL A 73 0.48 4.15 -1.31
N GLU A 74 -0.71 3.79 -1.80
CA GLU A 74 -1.47 2.62 -1.32
C GLU A 74 -0.70 1.31 -1.52
N ALA A 75 -0.15 1.09 -2.71
CA ALA A 75 0.71 -0.07 -3.00
C ALA A 75 1.95 -0.09 -2.09
N CYS A 76 2.56 1.07 -1.84
CA CYS A 76 3.71 1.17 -0.94
C CYS A 76 3.39 0.81 0.50
N LEU A 77 2.25 1.28 1.01
CA LEU A 77 1.78 0.97 2.36
C LEU A 77 1.45 -0.51 2.50
N VAL A 78 0.96 -1.15 1.44
CA VAL A 78 0.73 -2.60 1.41
C VAL A 78 2.04 -3.37 1.51
N VAL A 79 3.05 -2.99 0.73
CA VAL A 79 4.40 -3.61 0.81
C VAL A 79 4.95 -3.46 2.22
N ASP A 80 4.91 -2.25 2.78
CA ASP A 80 5.39 -1.99 4.13
C ASP A 80 4.63 -2.82 5.17
N TYR A 81 3.30 -2.87 5.06
CA TYR A 81 2.44 -3.67 5.92
C TYR A 81 2.79 -5.15 5.85
N TYR A 82 2.85 -5.71 4.64
CA TYR A 82 3.11 -7.13 4.40
C TYR A 82 4.47 -7.54 4.95
N VAL A 83 5.54 -6.84 4.58
CA VAL A 83 6.92 -7.15 5.01
C VAL A 83 7.04 -7.03 6.52
N SER A 84 6.39 -6.04 7.11
CA SER A 84 6.43 -5.81 8.55
C SER A 84 5.67 -6.87 9.33
N PHE A 85 4.50 -7.26 8.84
CA PHE A 85 3.70 -8.29 9.45
C PHE A 85 4.36 -9.66 9.32
N SER A 86 4.93 -9.99 8.16
CA SER A 86 5.66 -11.24 7.95
C SER A 86 6.92 -11.31 8.81
N THR A 87 7.63 -10.19 8.97
CA THR A 87 8.79 -10.08 9.88
C THR A 87 8.37 -10.22 11.34
N ALA A 88 7.30 -9.56 11.78
CA ALA A 88 6.79 -9.69 13.15
C ALA A 88 6.36 -11.13 13.44
N SER A 89 5.57 -11.73 12.54
CA SER A 89 5.12 -13.12 12.65
C SER A 89 6.29 -14.11 12.71
N PHE A 90 7.33 -13.89 11.90
CA PHE A 90 8.55 -14.70 11.96
C PHE A 90 9.21 -14.62 13.35
N ASN A 91 9.41 -13.42 13.89
CA ASN A 91 10.03 -13.23 15.20
C ASN A 91 9.19 -13.85 16.35
N GLU A 92 7.87 -13.83 16.23
CA GLU A 92 6.96 -14.49 17.16
C GLU A 92 7.01 -16.02 17.06
N SER A 93 7.29 -16.55 15.87
CA SER A 93 7.42 -18.00 15.66
C SER A 93 8.73 -18.59 16.21
N LEU A 94 9.74 -17.75 16.49
CA LEU A 94 11.00 -18.20 17.10
C LEU A 94 10.75 -18.77 18.51
N SER A 95 11.62 -19.66 18.97
CA SER A 95 11.54 -20.13 20.35
C SER A 95 11.84 -18.99 21.33
N GLU A 96 11.29 -19.09 22.55
CA GLU A 96 11.55 -18.10 23.59
C GLU A 96 13.04 -18.02 23.95
N GLU A 97 13.71 -19.17 24.03
CA GLU A 97 15.16 -19.26 24.26
C GLU A 97 15.95 -18.49 23.19
N TYR A 98 15.63 -18.71 21.91
CA TYR A 98 16.29 -18.00 20.81
C TYR A 98 16.04 -16.50 20.88
N ARG A 99 14.80 -16.08 21.16
CA ARG A 99 14.47 -14.66 21.32
C ARG A 99 15.26 -14.01 22.45
N ARG A 100 15.33 -14.66 23.62
CA ARG A 100 16.11 -14.17 24.78
C ARG A 100 17.60 -14.07 24.45
N ALA A 101 18.18 -15.10 23.82
CA ALA A 101 19.58 -15.14 23.44
C ALA A 101 19.96 -14.05 22.42
N ASN A 102 19.00 -13.60 21.60
CA ASN A 102 19.22 -12.60 20.55
C ASN A 102 18.58 -11.23 20.88
N ASN A 103 18.11 -11.01 22.11
CA ASN A 103 17.42 -9.78 22.54
C ASN A 103 16.24 -9.36 21.63
N ILE A 104 15.48 -10.34 21.14
CA ILE A 104 14.32 -10.12 20.27
C ILE A 104 13.07 -9.96 21.14
N ASP A 105 12.57 -8.75 21.22
CA ASP A 105 11.27 -8.43 21.83
C ASP A 105 10.16 -8.48 20.76
N ALA A 106 9.54 -9.66 20.61
CA ALA A 106 8.51 -9.88 19.60
C ALA A 106 7.24 -9.04 19.83
N GLU A 107 6.85 -8.81 21.10
CA GLU A 107 5.70 -7.99 21.43
C GLU A 107 5.94 -6.52 21.07
N LYS A 108 7.12 -6.00 21.38
CA LYS A 108 7.54 -4.66 20.96
C LYS A 108 7.58 -4.53 19.45
N ILE A 109 8.14 -5.50 18.73
CA ILE A 109 8.15 -5.50 17.26
C ILE A 109 6.72 -5.40 16.72
N ARG A 110 5.78 -6.23 17.20
CA ARG A 110 4.37 -6.16 16.80
C ARG A 110 3.75 -4.79 17.09
N SER A 111 4.00 -4.24 18.27
CA SER A 111 3.52 -2.92 18.69
C SER A 111 4.04 -1.80 17.78
N ASP A 112 5.35 -1.81 17.48
CA ASP A 112 6.01 -0.83 16.62
C ASP A 112 5.49 -0.92 15.18
N VAL A 113 5.23 -2.13 14.67
CA VAL A 113 4.60 -2.32 13.35
C VAL A 113 3.22 -1.66 13.30
N ARG A 114 2.35 -1.93 14.29
CA ARG A 114 1.01 -1.32 14.36
C ARG A 114 1.07 0.21 14.42
N LYS A 115 1.93 0.76 15.28
CA LYS A 115 2.11 2.21 15.41
C LYS A 115 2.59 2.84 14.11
N ARG A 116 3.52 2.18 13.41
CA ARG A 116 4.04 2.67 12.13
C ARG A 116 2.94 2.76 11.07
N ILE A 117 2.15 1.70 10.91
CA ILE A 117 1.03 1.66 9.95
C ILE A 117 0.02 2.75 10.27
N ALA A 118 -0.38 2.88 11.53
CA ALA A 118 -1.30 3.93 11.97
C ALA A 118 -0.74 5.34 11.71
N SER A 119 0.56 5.55 11.95
CA SER A 119 1.21 6.84 11.69
C SER A 119 1.25 7.19 10.21
N ALA A 120 1.47 6.19 9.34
CA ALA A 120 1.46 6.38 7.90
C ALA A 120 0.06 6.77 7.41
N TYR A 121 -1.00 6.10 7.88
CA TYR A 121 -2.36 6.48 7.53
C TYR A 121 -2.76 7.86 8.06
N ALA A 122 -2.35 8.19 9.29
CA ALA A 122 -2.56 9.51 9.88
C ALA A 122 -1.84 10.62 9.08
N PHE A 123 -0.62 10.36 8.60
CA PHE A 123 0.14 11.31 7.78
C PHE A 123 -0.61 11.68 6.49
N PHE A 124 -1.25 10.71 5.83
CA PHE A 124 -2.08 10.93 4.64
C PHE A 124 -3.51 11.39 4.96
N LYS A 125 -3.85 11.61 6.23
CA LYS A 125 -5.16 12.08 6.69
C LYS A 125 -6.32 11.20 6.24
N LEU A 126 -6.09 9.89 6.13
CA LEU A 126 -7.16 8.94 5.86
C LEU A 126 -8.16 8.94 7.02
N THR A 127 -9.43 8.95 6.67
CA THR A 127 -10.52 8.77 7.61
C THR A 127 -10.49 7.36 8.22
N PRO A 128 -11.18 7.13 9.36
CA PRO A 128 -11.35 5.79 9.89
C PRO A 128 -11.99 4.81 8.89
N ALA A 129 -12.88 5.29 8.03
CA ALA A 129 -13.53 4.48 7.01
C ALA A 129 -12.54 4.04 5.91
N GLU A 130 -11.73 4.96 5.38
CA GLU A 130 -10.70 4.64 4.38
C GLU A 130 -9.62 3.73 4.97
N THR A 131 -9.24 3.96 6.23
CA THR A 131 -8.30 3.08 6.94
C THR A 131 -8.86 1.66 7.09
N ALA A 132 -10.15 1.53 7.43
CA ALA A 132 -10.83 0.25 7.52
C ALA A 132 -10.95 -0.44 6.16
N GLU A 133 -11.21 0.30 5.09
CA GLU A 133 -11.22 -0.20 3.72
C GLU A 133 -9.85 -0.76 3.31
N SER A 134 -8.77 0.02 3.47
CA SER A 134 -7.41 -0.46 3.17
C SER A 134 -7.02 -1.68 4.01
N ALA A 135 -7.43 -1.72 5.29
CA ALA A 135 -7.25 -2.90 6.14
C ALA A 135 -8.07 -4.12 5.66
N SER A 136 -9.26 -3.91 5.09
CA SER A 136 -10.07 -4.97 4.49
C SER A 136 -9.42 -5.52 3.24
N ILE A 137 -8.94 -4.65 2.34
CA ILE A 137 -8.21 -5.05 1.12
C ILE A 137 -7.02 -5.93 1.48
N LEU A 138 -6.26 -5.56 2.51
CA LEU A 138 -5.14 -6.36 3.00
C LEU A 138 -5.58 -7.76 3.48
N ARG A 139 -6.66 -7.82 4.26
CA ARG A 139 -7.16 -9.07 4.86
C ARG A 139 -7.77 -10.02 3.84
N GLU A 140 -8.57 -9.48 2.93
CA GLU A 140 -9.45 -10.24 2.04
C GLU A 140 -8.81 -10.53 0.68
N HIS A 141 -7.83 -9.73 0.26
CA HIS A 141 -7.23 -9.87 -1.07
C HIS A 141 -5.73 -10.11 -1.03
N VAL A 142 -4.98 -9.43 -0.17
CA VAL A 142 -3.52 -9.55 -0.12
C VAL A 142 -3.06 -10.87 0.49
N PHE A 143 -3.43 -11.16 1.74
CA PHE A 143 -3.00 -12.39 2.39
C PHE A 143 -3.46 -13.66 1.67
N PRO A 144 -4.71 -13.76 1.19
CA PRO A 144 -5.14 -14.92 0.41
C PRO A 144 -4.38 -15.06 -0.91
N ALA A 145 -4.08 -13.97 -1.62
CA ALA A 145 -3.31 -14.03 -2.85
C ALA A 145 -1.87 -14.53 -2.63
N VAL A 146 -1.23 -14.08 -1.55
CA VAL A 146 0.10 -14.58 -1.16
C VAL A 146 0.04 -16.06 -0.80
N ALA A 147 -0.96 -16.49 -0.04
CA ALA A 147 -1.14 -17.90 0.32
C ALA A 147 -1.37 -18.79 -0.92
N ALA A 148 -2.17 -18.31 -1.88
CA ALA A 148 -2.37 -18.99 -3.16
C ALA A 148 -1.07 -19.08 -3.97
N ALA A 149 -0.31 -17.98 -4.07
CA ALA A 149 0.98 -17.96 -4.76
C ALA A 149 2.01 -18.91 -4.12
N ALA A 150 1.99 -19.03 -2.78
CA ALA A 150 2.82 -19.98 -2.05
C ALA A 150 2.43 -21.44 -2.29
N SER A 151 1.15 -21.71 -2.52
CA SER A 151 0.62 -23.07 -2.73
C SER A 151 0.80 -23.55 -4.17
N ALA A 152 0.76 -22.65 -5.16
CA ALA A 152 0.88 -22.99 -6.58
C ALA A 152 2.31 -23.40 -7.03
N LYS A 153 3.32 -23.26 -6.16
CA LYS A 153 4.72 -23.57 -6.46
C LYS A 153 5.27 -24.78 -5.67
N LYS A 154 4.39 -25.61 -5.10
CA LYS A 154 4.70 -26.93 -4.53
C LYS A 154 4.41 -28.02 -5.54
#